data_AF-Q96UX1-F1
#
_entry.id   AF-Q96UX1-F1
#
_cell.length_a   1.000
_cell.length_b   1.000
_cell.length_c   1.000
_cell.angle_alpha   90.00
_cell.angle_beta   90.00
_cell.angle_gamma   90.00
#
_symmetry.space_group_name_H-M   'P 1'
#
loop_
_entity.id
_entity.type
_entity.pdbx_description
1 polymer ?
#
loop_
_entity_poly.entity_id
_entity_poly.type
_entity_poly.pdbx_seq_one_letter_code
_entity_poly.pdbx_strand_id
1 'polypeptide(L)'
;MMNNPWFRVVIHKEAHSLRFEHPTQPALMPGGWMDRVKKAGGNLANGFWGEKVSGEAEDAVEQEPEKEICLTDPKVDRKITAAELKQHDGEVDPWFVVNGGVFDGTPFLEGHP
;
A
#
# COMPACT_ATOMS: atom_id res chain seq x y z
N MET A 1 10.19 -7.74 -10.89
CA MET A 1 11.11 -7.48 -9.75
C MET A 1 12.36 -6.77 -10.29
N MET A 2 13.16 -6.14 -9.41
CA MET A 2 14.35 -5.31 -9.71
C MET A 2 14.06 -3.84 -10.07
N ASN A 3 13.47 -3.10 -9.12
CA ASN A 3 13.35 -1.64 -9.21
C ASN A 3 14.74 -0.98 -9.04
N ASN A 4 15.35 -0.51 -10.14
CA ASN A 4 16.70 0.09 -10.15
C ASN A 4 16.81 1.50 -10.81
N PRO A 5 15.87 2.43 -10.60
CA PRO A 5 16.05 3.84 -10.96
C PRO A 5 16.96 4.54 -9.94
N TRP A 6 17.29 5.82 -10.19
CA TRP A 6 18.07 6.62 -9.25
C TRP A 6 17.39 6.73 -7.88
N PHE A 7 18.14 6.43 -6.83
CA PHE A 7 17.68 6.61 -5.46
C PHE A 7 17.76 8.09 -5.06
N ARG A 8 16.62 8.68 -4.68
CA ARG A 8 16.50 10.11 -4.36
C ARG A 8 16.22 10.34 -2.88
N VAL A 9 17.00 11.21 -2.25
CA VAL A 9 16.73 11.74 -0.89
C VAL A 9 16.38 13.22 -1.00
N VAL A 10 15.25 13.63 -0.40
CA VAL A 10 14.85 15.03 -0.34
C VAL A 10 15.58 15.71 0.81
N ILE A 11 16.07 16.93 0.57
CA ILE A 11 16.72 17.77 1.56
C ILE A 11 15.79 18.94 1.88
N HIS A 12 15.32 18.98 3.13
CA HIS A 12 14.54 20.08 3.66
C HIS A 12 15.47 21.03 4.40
N LYS A 13 15.47 22.30 3.99
CA LYS A 13 16.18 23.36 4.72
C LYS A 13 15.27 23.89 5.82
N GLU A 14 15.65 23.67 7.05
CA GLU A 14 15.00 24.23 8.24
C GLU A 14 15.87 25.39 8.78
N ALA A 15 15.44 26.05 9.86
CA ALA A 15 16.11 27.26 10.35
C ALA A 15 17.62 27.05 10.64
N HIS A 16 17.94 26.01 11.41
CA HIS A 16 19.32 25.69 11.82
C HIS A 16 19.70 24.23 11.54
N SER A 17 18.88 23.51 10.78
CA SER A 17 19.02 22.08 10.50
C SER A 17 18.72 21.77 9.05
N LEU A 18 19.23 20.64 8.59
CA LEU A 18 18.79 19.99 7.36
C LEU A 18 18.09 18.68 7.75
N ARG A 19 16.88 18.48 7.24
CA ARG A 19 16.16 17.22 7.40
C ARG A 19 16.17 16.46 6.09
N PHE A 20 16.56 15.20 6.17
CA PHE A 20 16.65 14.31 5.02
C PHE A 20 15.45 13.36 5.02
N GLU A 21 14.85 13.18 3.85
CA GLU A 21 13.67 12.34 3.68
C GLU A 21 13.93 11.32 2.57
N HIS A 22 13.96 10.04 2.94
CA HIS A 22 14.09 8.91 2.01
C HIS A 22 12.81 8.69 1.19
N PRO A 23 12.83 7.93 0.08
CA PRO A 23 11.63 7.64 -0.72
C PRO A 23 10.49 7.03 0.08
N THR A 24 10.81 6.00 0.87
CA THR A 24 9.89 5.26 1.73
C THR A 24 10.59 4.96 3.06
N GLN A 25 9.81 4.65 4.10
CA GLN A 25 10.36 4.10 5.34
C GLN A 25 10.49 2.57 5.25
N PRO A 26 11.37 1.94 6.06
CA PRO A 26 11.50 0.49 6.09
C PRO A 26 10.21 -0.23 6.52
N ALA A 27 10.05 -1.47 6.06
CA ALA A 27 8.94 -2.35 6.39
C ALA A 27 7.55 -1.75 6.06
N LEU A 28 6.59 -1.84 6.99
CA LEU A 28 5.22 -1.36 6.83
C LEU A 28 5.02 0.04 7.43
N MET A 29 6.11 0.76 7.74
CA MET A 29 6.00 2.08 8.34
C MET A 29 5.60 3.10 7.27
N PRO A 30 4.56 3.92 7.50
CA PRO A 30 4.24 5.01 6.59
C PRO A 30 5.31 6.11 6.68
N GLY A 31 5.61 6.75 5.55
CA GLY A 31 6.47 7.92 5.49
C GLY A 31 7.45 7.92 4.31
N GLY A 32 8.27 8.97 4.26
CA GLY A 32 9.13 9.26 3.14
C GLY A 32 8.47 10.16 2.09
N TRP A 33 9.28 10.66 1.16
CA TRP A 33 8.82 11.69 0.25
C TRP A 33 7.80 11.17 -0.75
N MET A 34 7.84 9.87 -1.11
CA MET A 34 6.86 9.30 -2.04
C MET A 34 5.45 9.31 -1.43
N ASP A 35 5.34 9.01 -0.14
CA ASP A 35 4.05 9.03 0.57
C ASP A 35 3.51 10.46 0.69
N ARG A 36 4.37 11.43 1.03
CA ARG A 36 4.01 12.86 1.05
C ARG A 36 3.50 13.33 -0.31
N VAL A 37 4.23 13.01 -1.38
CA VAL A 37 3.91 13.42 -2.75
C VAL A 37 2.60 12.79 -3.23
N LYS A 38 2.40 11.48 -3.00
CA LYS A 38 1.14 10.81 -3.33
C LYS A 38 -0.06 11.41 -2.60
N LYS A 39 0.08 11.69 -1.29
CA LYS A 39 -0.97 12.35 -0.49
C LYS A 39 -1.30 13.76 -0.95
N ALA A 40 -0.32 14.45 -1.55
CA ALA A 40 -0.50 15.76 -2.16
C ALA A 40 -1.02 15.69 -3.62
N GLY A 41 -1.37 14.51 -4.13
CA GLY A 41 -1.84 14.30 -5.50
C GLY A 41 -0.75 14.44 -6.58
N GLY A 42 0.53 14.39 -6.20
CA GLY A 42 1.65 14.54 -7.12
C GLY A 42 1.90 13.30 -8.00
N ASN A 43 2.21 13.52 -9.27
CA ASN A 43 2.55 12.45 -10.21
C ASN A 43 4.06 12.14 -10.16
N LEU A 44 4.43 11.00 -9.56
CA LEU A 44 5.82 10.55 -9.44
C LEU A 44 6.58 10.42 -10.77
N ALA A 45 5.86 10.29 -11.90
CA ALA A 45 6.42 10.17 -13.24
C ALA A 45 6.45 11.50 -14.02
N ASN A 46 6.16 12.64 -13.39
CA ASN A 46 6.14 13.96 -14.03
C ASN A 46 7.53 14.51 -14.43
N GLY A 47 8.60 13.70 -14.35
CA GLY A 47 9.98 14.15 -14.57
C GLY A 47 10.58 14.97 -13.42
N PHE A 48 9.80 15.25 -12.38
CA PHE A 48 10.22 15.97 -11.17
C PHE A 48 9.83 15.23 -9.88
N TRP A 49 9.75 13.90 -9.94
CA TRP A 49 9.41 13.01 -8.81
C TRP A 49 8.12 13.41 -8.08
N GLY A 50 7.16 13.99 -8.78
CA GLY A 50 5.87 14.45 -8.26
C GLY A 50 5.92 15.67 -7.35
N GLU A 51 7.09 16.28 -7.16
CA GLU A 51 7.16 17.61 -6.55
C GLU A 51 6.61 18.64 -7.54
N LYS A 52 6.11 19.77 -7.03
CA LYS A 52 5.70 20.94 -7.83
C LYS A 52 6.85 21.95 -7.88
N VAL A 53 7.00 22.67 -8.99
CA VAL A 53 8.00 23.75 -9.07
C VAL A 53 7.43 24.99 -8.40
N SER A 54 8.26 25.69 -7.62
CA SER A 54 7.86 26.92 -6.92
C SER A 54 7.30 27.96 -7.90
N GLY A 55 5.98 28.22 -7.83
CA GLY A 55 5.24 29.11 -8.73
C GLY A 55 4.01 28.49 -9.39
N GLU A 56 3.83 27.17 -9.32
CA GLU A 56 2.64 26.47 -9.81
C GLU A 56 1.52 26.48 -8.75
N ALA A 57 0.27 26.70 -9.20
CA ALA A 57 -0.89 26.84 -8.32
C ALA A 57 -1.15 25.57 -7.48
N GLU A 58 -1.57 25.80 -6.24
CA GLU A 58 -2.04 24.77 -5.33
C GLU A 58 -3.40 24.24 -5.79
N ASP A 59 -3.39 23.32 -6.76
CA ASP A 59 -4.54 22.43 -6.90
C ASP A 59 -4.55 21.52 -5.67
N ALA A 60 -5.40 21.89 -4.71
CA ALA A 60 -5.80 21.04 -3.60
C ALA A 60 -6.60 19.89 -4.18
N VAL A 61 -5.88 18.83 -4.59
CA VAL A 61 -6.52 17.61 -5.06
C VAL A 61 -7.10 16.90 -3.84
N GLU A 62 -8.42 16.75 -3.87
CA GLU A 62 -9.21 16.01 -2.88
C GLU A 62 -8.58 14.62 -2.66
N GLN A 63 -8.27 14.31 -1.40
CA GLN A 63 -7.69 13.01 -1.04
C GLN A 63 -8.66 11.93 -1.50
N GLU A 64 -8.28 11.14 -2.52
CA GLU A 64 -9.05 9.93 -2.83
C GLU A 64 -9.04 9.08 -1.55
N PRO A 65 -10.22 8.78 -0.96
CA PRO A 65 -10.27 7.90 0.20
C PRO A 65 -9.57 6.60 -0.17
N GLU A 66 -8.81 6.05 0.78
CA GLU A 66 -8.17 4.74 0.62
C GLU A 66 -9.24 3.76 0.12
N LYS A 67 -9.15 3.38 -1.16
CA LYS A 67 -10.10 2.46 -1.76
C LYS A 67 -9.89 1.14 -1.04
N GLU A 68 -10.80 0.80 -0.13
CA GLU A 68 -10.88 -0.55 0.41
C GLU A 68 -11.08 -1.48 -0.79
N ILE A 69 -10.02 -2.19 -1.14
CA ILE A 69 -10.07 -3.19 -2.20
C ILE A 69 -10.91 -4.32 -1.62
N CYS A 70 -12.11 -4.51 -2.16
CA CYS A 70 -12.93 -5.66 -1.80
C CYS A 70 -12.20 -6.92 -2.27
N LEU A 71 -11.58 -7.62 -1.32
CA LEU A 71 -10.81 -8.85 -1.58
C LEU A 71 -11.74 -10.06 -1.83
N THR A 72 -13.03 -9.91 -1.55
CA THR A 72 -14.05 -10.94 -1.71
C THR A 72 -14.89 -10.69 -2.96
N ASP A 73 -15.40 -11.76 -3.58
CA ASP A 73 -16.40 -11.62 -4.64
C ASP A 73 -17.73 -11.11 -4.03
N PRO A 74 -18.22 -9.91 -4.43
CA PRO A 74 -19.46 -9.35 -3.89
C PRO A 74 -20.71 -10.20 -4.18
N LYS A 75 -20.62 -11.19 -5.07
CA LYS A 75 -21.72 -12.13 -5.35
C LYS A 75 -21.82 -13.27 -4.33
N VAL A 76 -20.80 -13.46 -3.48
CA VAL A 76 -20.75 -14.54 -2.50
C VAL A 76 -21.14 -14.00 -1.12
N ASP A 77 -22.38 -14.23 -0.70
CA ASP A 77 -22.89 -13.90 0.65
C ASP A 77 -22.91 -15.13 1.58
N ARG A 78 -21.99 -16.07 1.36
CA ARG A 78 -21.89 -17.28 2.19
C ARG A 78 -21.30 -16.91 3.54
N LYS A 79 -22.04 -17.19 4.60
CA LYS A 79 -21.57 -17.00 5.98
C LYS A 79 -20.94 -18.29 6.49
N ILE A 80 -19.67 -18.22 6.86
CA ILE A 80 -18.91 -19.32 7.43
C ILE A 80 -18.90 -19.18 8.95
N THR A 81 -19.20 -20.27 9.67
CA THR A 81 -19.12 -20.27 11.14
C THR A 81 -17.71 -20.55 11.62
N ALA A 82 -17.36 -20.13 12.83
CA ALA A 82 -16.05 -20.45 13.41
C ALA A 82 -15.80 -21.97 13.54
N ALA A 83 -16.87 -22.76 13.77
CA ALA A 83 -16.79 -24.21 13.85
C ALA A 83 -16.51 -24.86 12.49
N GLU A 84 -17.02 -24.28 11.40
CA GLU A 84 -16.73 -24.69 10.03
C GLU A 84 -15.31 -24.28 9.62
N LEU A 85 -14.91 -23.03 9.90
CA LEU A 85 -13.56 -22.56 9.64
C LEU A 85 -12.50 -23.44 10.32
N LYS A 86 -12.76 -23.89 11.55
CA LYS A 86 -11.84 -24.74 12.31
C LYS A 86 -11.64 -26.12 11.69
N GLN A 87 -12.56 -26.60 10.84
CA GLN A 87 -12.37 -27.89 10.16
C GLN A 87 -11.29 -27.82 9.06
N HIS A 88 -10.91 -26.60 8.66
CA HIS A 88 -9.93 -26.31 7.63
C HIS A 88 -8.64 -25.71 8.21
N ASP A 89 -8.21 -26.18 9.40
CA ASP A 89 -6.98 -25.76 10.07
C ASP A 89 -5.74 -26.62 9.71
N GLY A 90 -5.91 -27.59 8.80
CA GLY A 90 -4.87 -28.49 8.33
C GLY A 90 -4.08 -27.98 7.11
N GLU A 91 -3.07 -28.75 6.70
CA GLU A 91 -2.16 -28.39 5.61
C GLU A 91 -2.70 -28.69 4.20
N VAL A 92 -3.78 -29.48 4.08
CA VAL A 92 -4.29 -29.97 2.79
C VAL A 92 -5.26 -28.98 2.16
N ASP A 93 -6.15 -28.39 2.95
CA ASP A 93 -7.18 -27.45 2.52
C ASP A 93 -7.33 -26.26 3.49
N PRO A 94 -6.25 -25.50 3.75
CA PRO A 94 -6.24 -24.47 4.77
C PRO A 94 -7.14 -23.30 4.39
N TRP A 95 -7.99 -22.89 5.33
CA TRP A 95 -8.74 -21.64 5.23
C TRP A 95 -8.15 -20.59 6.18
N PHE A 96 -8.18 -19.33 5.76
CA PHE A 96 -7.68 -18.21 6.56
C PHE A 96 -8.57 -16.97 6.45
N VAL A 97 -8.40 -16.03 7.39
CA VAL A 97 -9.25 -14.84 7.51
C VAL A 97 -8.44 -13.58 7.25
N VAL A 98 -8.93 -12.72 6.34
CA VAL A 98 -8.37 -11.39 6.07
C VAL A 98 -9.49 -10.37 6.10
N ASN A 99 -9.38 -9.35 6.96
CA ASN A 99 -10.38 -8.28 7.11
C ASN A 99 -11.83 -8.80 7.29
N GLY A 100 -12.00 -9.92 7.97
CA GLY A 100 -13.32 -10.55 8.21
C GLY A 100 -13.85 -11.43 7.07
N GLY A 101 -13.18 -11.46 5.91
CA GLY A 101 -13.46 -12.42 4.83
C GLY A 101 -12.73 -13.75 5.04
N VAL A 102 -13.37 -14.86 4.67
CA VAL A 102 -12.78 -16.21 4.71
C VAL A 102 -12.28 -16.59 3.32
N PHE A 103 -11.03 -17.04 3.22
CA PHE A 103 -10.35 -17.39 1.98
C PHE A 103 -9.93 -18.85 2.00
N ASP A 104 -10.18 -19.54 0.88
CA ASP A 104 -9.68 -20.89 0.63
C ASP A 104 -8.25 -20.82 0.07
N GLY A 105 -7.28 -21.26 0.87
CA GLY A 105 -5.87 -21.26 0.53
C GLY A 105 -5.43 -22.44 -0.33
N THR A 106 -6.28 -23.46 -0.52
CA THR A 106 -5.95 -24.70 -1.25
C THR A 106 -5.33 -24.43 -2.63
N PRO A 107 -5.91 -23.54 -3.48
CA PRO A 107 -5.35 -23.27 -4.82
C PRO A 107 -4.00 -22.56 -4.80
N PHE A 108 -3.63 -21.95 -3.66
CA PHE A 108 -2.41 -21.18 -3.51
C PHE A 108 -1.25 -21.99 -2.90
N LEU A 109 -1.50 -23.22 -2.41
CA LEU A 109 -0.47 -24.06 -1.80
C LEU A 109 0.68 -24.39 -2.75
N GLU A 110 0.38 -24.71 -4.01
CA GLU A 110 1.41 -25.05 -5.01
C GLU A 110 2.23 -23.83 -5.48
N GLY A 111 1.66 -22.63 -5.34
CA GLY A 111 2.25 -21.38 -5.81
C GLY A 111 2.76 -20.46 -4.70
N HIS A 112 2.77 -20.94 -3.44
CA HIS A 112 3.24 -20.14 -2.32
C HIS A 112 4.77 -19.93 -2.43
N PRO A 113 5.27 -18.68 -2.41
CA PRO A 113 6.70 -18.38 -2.49
C PRO A 113 7.53 -18.99 -1.35
#